data_AF-A0A418LXD7-F1
#
_entry.id   AF-A0A418LXD7-F1
#
_cell.length_a   1.000
_cell.length_b   1.000
_cell.length_c   1.000
_cell.angle_alpha   90.00
_cell.angle_beta   90.00
_cell.angle_gamma   90.00
#
_symmetry.space_group_name_H-M   'P 1'
#
loop_
_entity.id
_entity.type
_entity.pdbx_description
1 polymer ?
#
loop_
_entity_poly.entity_id
_entity_poly.type
_entity_poly.pdbx_seq_one_letter_code
_entity_poly.pdbx_strand_id
1 'polypeptide(L)'
;MLKSLRIWQWLSLFLSILTLPTLSWAQPPSGATWTLKFEDNFNGTSLDQTKWSQGFGWGPVSGAFNETTRPENVVVSNGTLKIEMECDNGYKSGAINSRNKFIQKYGYWEARIKVPAAAAGLLPAFWAKFNNDQWPPELDIMEIFGSNQSAQFTVHWGSSSATHQQSGQAWNGGDLSTAFHTFGCEWDPNYIKWYVDGQVRRTYARPDADAFLNQWNAVSDGIYMMLNVHAANQPWTGGTLSCVNLPRYMEVDWVRVYQKSASTGGTSTTYEAENATKAGGVQTASGWTGASNSAYVDYPGSFGSGVYTQWTVNASTAGTHTLEFRYTNGSGANRPLQLQVNGITVNSSLAFNGTTSWGTWATVTVSNVALNSGSNTVRLTALNNVGPDIDFLKVTKPAGARLIAEEGRRDPSFSVEVYPNPITERVQVLVKGTPGETYHLKMLDMAGRADFSRTVQVAENGEQLVPITMNKAHTGMYLLQITDGQGRQQVRRILKE
;
A
#
# COMPACT_ATOMS: atom_id res chain seq x y z
N MET A 1 -71.24 2.60 35.46
CA MET A 1 -70.10 3.48 35.16
C MET A 1 -68.92 2.62 34.72
N LEU A 2 -68.38 2.95 33.54
CA LEU A 2 -67.02 2.73 33.03
C LEU A 2 -66.47 1.30 32.77
N LYS A 3 -65.96 1.20 31.54
CA LYS A 3 -65.28 0.10 30.83
C LYS A 3 -63.82 -0.08 31.32
N SER A 4 -63.29 -1.30 31.29
CA SER A 4 -61.84 -1.59 31.16
C SER A 4 -61.67 -2.90 30.37
N LEU A 5 -61.49 -2.84 29.04
CA LEU A 5 -60.26 -2.70 28.24
C LEU A 5 -59.14 -3.71 28.53
N ARG A 6 -58.84 -4.47 27.47
CA ARG A 6 -57.87 -5.57 27.35
C ARG A 6 -56.42 -5.07 27.42
N ILE A 7 -55.58 -5.83 28.13
CA ILE A 7 -54.12 -5.67 28.16
C ILE A 7 -53.52 -6.28 26.89
N TRP A 8 -52.75 -5.49 26.13
CA TRP A 8 -51.80 -5.96 25.13
C TRP A 8 -50.40 -5.62 25.63
N GLN A 9 -49.55 -6.65 25.81
CA GLN A 9 -48.13 -6.48 26.12
C GLN A 9 -47.38 -6.09 24.84
N TRP A 10 -46.64 -4.98 24.89
CA TRP A 10 -45.63 -4.64 23.89
C TRP A 10 -44.25 -5.03 24.45
N LEU A 11 -43.57 -5.94 23.76
CA LEU A 11 -42.18 -6.27 24.00
C LEU A 11 -41.32 -5.32 23.14
N SER A 12 -40.71 -4.31 23.75
CA SER A 12 -39.74 -3.45 23.07
C SER A 12 -38.40 -4.19 22.94
N LEU A 13 -38.13 -4.69 21.74
CA LEU A 13 -36.82 -5.24 21.39
C LEU A 13 -35.85 -4.08 21.13
N PHE A 14 -34.94 -3.79 22.07
CA PHE A 14 -33.81 -2.91 21.83
C PHE A 14 -32.85 -3.62 20.86
N LEU A 15 -32.85 -3.20 19.60
CA LEU A 15 -31.87 -3.61 18.61
C LEU A 15 -30.59 -2.80 18.85
N SER A 16 -29.69 -3.29 19.70
CA SER A 16 -28.33 -2.79 19.80
C SER A 16 -27.62 -3.05 18.47
N ILE A 17 -27.45 -2.02 17.65
CA ILE A 17 -26.60 -2.06 16.45
C ILE A 17 -25.17 -2.25 16.94
N LEU A 18 -24.70 -3.50 16.91
CA LEU A 18 -23.30 -3.83 17.10
C LEU A 18 -22.57 -3.35 15.84
N THR A 19 -22.03 -2.13 15.87
CA THR A 19 -21.07 -1.69 14.86
C THR A 19 -19.81 -2.53 15.06
N LEU A 20 -19.69 -3.63 14.34
CA LEU A 20 -18.42 -4.34 14.23
C LEU A 20 -17.44 -3.37 13.56
N PRO A 21 -16.34 -2.97 14.23
CA PRO A 21 -15.31 -2.20 13.55
C PRO A 21 -14.81 -3.09 12.40
N THR A 22 -14.93 -2.58 11.17
CA THR A 22 -14.26 -3.17 10.02
C THR A 22 -12.78 -3.19 10.35
N LEU A 23 -12.23 -4.36 10.68
CA LEU A 23 -10.78 -4.54 10.66
C LEU A 23 -10.36 -4.37 9.21
N SER A 24 -9.94 -3.16 8.83
CA SER A 24 -9.15 -2.98 7.63
C SER A 24 -7.81 -3.65 7.91
N TRP A 25 -7.56 -4.76 7.23
CA TRP A 25 -6.22 -5.32 7.20
C TRP A 25 -5.42 -4.37 6.34
N ALA A 26 -4.49 -3.63 6.93
CA ALA A 26 -3.57 -2.83 6.14
C ALA A 26 -2.87 -3.75 5.12
N GLN A 27 -2.85 -3.30 3.88
CA GLN A 27 -2.17 -3.93 2.75
C GLN A 27 -1.15 -2.91 2.26
N PRO A 28 -0.08 -3.37 1.58
CA PRO A 28 0.87 -2.44 0.98
C PRO A 28 0.15 -1.47 0.03
N PRO A 29 0.68 -0.24 -0.16
CA PRO A 29 -0.03 0.83 -0.85
C PRO A 29 -0.55 0.40 -2.22
N SER A 30 -1.81 0.71 -2.51
CA SER A 30 -2.45 0.41 -3.80
C SER A 30 -1.72 1.10 -4.95
N GLY A 31 -1.71 0.49 -6.14
CA GLY A 31 -1.10 1.07 -7.35
C GLY A 31 0.27 0.51 -7.72
N ALA A 32 0.77 -0.48 -6.98
CA ALA A 32 1.92 -1.30 -7.35
C ALA A 32 1.67 -2.78 -7.01
N THR A 33 2.42 -3.67 -7.66
CA THR A 33 2.49 -5.07 -7.24
C THR A 33 3.57 -5.22 -6.18
N TRP A 34 3.21 -5.86 -5.08
CA TRP A 34 4.09 -6.06 -3.93
C TRP A 34 4.32 -7.56 -3.71
N THR A 35 5.56 -7.93 -3.44
CA THR A 35 5.94 -9.30 -3.07
C THR A 35 6.36 -9.31 -1.61
N LEU A 36 5.68 -10.10 -0.76
CA LEU A 36 6.07 -10.31 0.63
C LEU A 36 7.48 -10.92 0.69
N LYS A 37 8.37 -10.33 1.47
CA LYS A 37 9.76 -10.75 1.64
C LYS A 37 10.10 -11.15 3.07
N PHE A 38 9.40 -10.56 4.02
CA PHE A 38 9.51 -10.89 5.43
C PHE A 38 8.14 -10.85 6.08
N GLU A 39 7.87 -11.82 6.93
CA GLU A 39 6.71 -11.82 7.80
C GLU A 39 7.06 -12.45 9.13
N ASP A 40 6.58 -11.87 10.21
CA ASP A 40 6.44 -12.53 11.50
C ASP A 40 5.08 -12.19 12.11
N ASN A 41 4.27 -13.21 12.37
CA ASN A 41 2.98 -13.09 13.05
C ASN A 41 3.09 -13.45 14.55
N PHE A 42 4.31 -13.69 15.07
CA PHE A 42 4.56 -13.98 16.49
C PHE A 42 3.69 -15.09 17.09
N ASN A 43 3.33 -16.09 16.27
CA ASN A 43 2.48 -17.22 16.65
C ASN A 43 3.18 -18.27 17.53
N GLY A 44 4.49 -18.16 17.72
CA GLY A 44 5.27 -19.06 18.55
C GLY A 44 5.07 -18.85 20.05
N THR A 45 5.86 -19.56 20.85
CA THR A 45 5.92 -19.40 22.31
C THR A 45 7.18 -18.65 22.77
N SER A 46 8.01 -18.21 21.82
CA SER A 46 9.25 -17.49 22.06
C SER A 46 9.61 -16.67 20.80
N LEU A 47 10.52 -15.70 20.95
CA LEU A 47 11.04 -14.93 19.81
C LEU A 47 11.72 -15.86 18.78
N ASP A 48 11.37 -15.71 17.50
CA ASP A 48 12.03 -16.42 16.42
C ASP A 48 13.45 -15.85 16.22
N GLN A 49 14.43 -16.54 16.78
CA GLN A 49 15.83 -16.11 16.70
C GLN A 49 16.44 -16.27 15.30
N THR A 50 15.76 -16.92 14.35
CA THR A 50 16.20 -16.91 12.94
C THR A 50 15.90 -15.57 12.27
N LYS A 51 14.92 -14.82 12.77
CA LYS A 51 14.49 -13.51 12.26
C LYS A 51 15.00 -12.35 13.10
N TRP A 52 15.04 -12.53 14.43
CA TRP A 52 15.25 -11.44 15.37
C TRP A 52 16.39 -11.71 16.35
N SER A 53 17.18 -10.69 16.65
CA SER A 53 18.11 -10.64 17.79
C SER A 53 17.55 -9.72 18.86
N GLN A 54 17.85 -9.99 20.13
CA GLN A 54 17.50 -9.08 21.23
C GLN A 54 18.53 -7.93 21.35
N GLY A 55 18.11 -6.79 21.88
CA GLY A 55 18.91 -5.57 22.01
C GLY A 55 18.87 -4.68 20.76
N PHE A 56 19.69 -3.64 20.75
CA PHE A 56 19.72 -2.62 19.68
C PHE A 56 20.58 -3.02 18.46
N GLY A 57 21.09 -4.25 18.42
CA GLY A 57 21.97 -4.73 17.34
C GLY A 57 23.45 -4.44 17.58
N TRP A 58 23.79 -3.46 18.43
CA TRP A 58 25.15 -3.23 18.95
C TRP A 58 25.31 -3.53 20.45
N GLY A 59 24.22 -3.89 21.13
CA GLY A 59 24.27 -4.26 22.54
C GLY A 59 22.95 -4.01 23.28
N PRO A 60 22.96 -4.18 24.61
CA PRO A 60 21.76 -4.06 25.42
C PRO A 60 21.39 -2.62 25.80
N VAL A 61 22.25 -1.65 25.49
CA VAL A 61 22.04 -0.22 25.81
C VAL A 61 21.95 0.58 24.53
N SER A 62 21.00 1.52 24.46
CA SER A 62 20.83 2.39 23.29
C SER A 62 21.98 3.38 23.15
N GLY A 63 22.55 3.82 24.29
CA GLY A 63 23.55 4.89 24.35
C GLY A 63 22.94 6.30 24.28
N ALA A 64 21.65 6.41 23.96
CA ALA A 64 20.91 7.67 23.90
C ALA A 64 20.11 7.94 25.18
N PHE A 65 19.64 6.88 25.86
CA PHE A 65 18.69 6.98 26.95
C PHE A 65 19.02 6.01 28.10
N ASN A 66 18.25 6.11 29.19
CA ASN A 66 18.60 5.54 30.50
C ASN A 66 18.05 4.11 30.73
N GLU A 67 17.48 3.46 29.71
CA GLU A 67 17.08 2.05 29.81
C GLU A 67 18.22 1.08 29.54
N THR A 68 18.14 -0.10 30.17
CA THR A 68 18.93 -1.27 29.79
C THR A 68 17.99 -2.36 29.33
N THR A 69 18.24 -2.95 28.16
CA THR A 69 17.39 -4.03 27.66
C THR A 69 17.71 -5.36 28.34
N ARG A 70 16.68 -6.17 28.58
CA ARG A 70 16.81 -7.54 29.11
C ARG A 70 16.04 -8.54 28.26
N PRO A 71 16.52 -9.79 28.13
CA PRO A 71 15.81 -10.84 27.41
C PRO A 71 14.37 -11.08 27.87
N GLU A 72 14.13 -11.01 29.19
CA GLU A 72 12.83 -11.26 29.81
C GLU A 72 11.77 -10.19 29.50
N ASN A 73 12.17 -8.98 29.11
CA ASN A 73 11.24 -7.91 28.70
C ASN A 73 10.80 -8.03 27.23
N VAL A 74 11.17 -9.13 26.55
CA VAL A 74 10.73 -9.48 25.20
C VAL A 74 9.96 -10.79 25.26
N VAL A 75 8.63 -10.70 25.24
CA VAL A 75 7.75 -11.85 25.43
C VAL A 75 6.94 -12.11 24.17
N VAL A 76 6.96 -13.33 23.65
CA VAL A 76 6.08 -13.77 22.56
C VAL A 76 5.04 -14.73 23.13
N SER A 77 3.77 -14.36 23.02
CA SER A 77 2.65 -15.17 23.50
C SER A 77 1.34 -14.73 22.87
N ASN A 78 0.39 -15.67 22.71
CA ASN A 78 -0.95 -15.40 22.21
C ASN A 78 -0.98 -14.66 20.85
N GLY A 79 -0.04 -15.00 19.95
CA GLY A 79 0.05 -14.38 18.62
C GLY A 79 0.58 -12.95 18.61
N THR A 80 1.19 -12.46 19.70
CA THR A 80 1.81 -11.13 19.72
C THR A 80 3.19 -11.15 20.38
N LEU A 81 4.07 -10.28 19.89
CA LEU A 81 5.25 -9.82 20.60
C LEU A 81 4.85 -8.73 21.61
N LYS A 82 5.44 -8.76 22.79
CA LYS A 82 5.28 -7.76 23.85
C LYS A 82 6.66 -7.27 24.24
N ILE A 83 6.86 -5.96 24.12
CA ILE A 83 8.04 -5.26 24.61
C ILE A 83 7.62 -4.52 25.87
N GLU A 84 8.12 -4.99 27.01
CA GLU A 84 7.81 -4.44 28.32
C GLU A 84 8.81 -3.36 28.69
N MET A 85 8.32 -2.22 29.19
CA MET A 85 9.08 -1.25 29.96
C MET A 85 8.70 -1.40 31.43
N GLU A 86 9.68 -1.59 32.29
CA GLU A 86 9.51 -1.74 33.74
C GLU A 86 10.54 -0.95 34.54
N CYS A 87 10.34 -0.91 35.86
CA CYS A 87 11.27 -0.30 36.80
C CYS A 87 11.75 -1.34 37.80
N ASP A 88 13.02 -1.73 37.67
CA ASP A 88 13.75 -2.62 38.58
C ASP A 88 15.17 -2.05 38.75
N ASN A 89 15.37 -1.30 39.85
CA ASN A 89 16.62 -0.60 40.13
C ASN A 89 17.15 0.20 38.92
N GLY A 90 16.24 0.96 38.30
CA GLY A 90 16.42 1.64 37.02
C GLY A 90 15.45 1.14 35.95
N TYR A 91 15.45 1.77 34.77
CA TYR A 91 14.56 1.39 33.68
C TYR A 91 15.07 0.14 32.97
N LYS A 92 14.19 -0.85 32.82
CA LYS A 92 14.43 -2.07 32.04
C LYS A 92 13.43 -2.17 30.91
N SER A 93 13.90 -2.61 29.75
CA SER A 93 13.08 -2.63 28.55
C SER A 93 13.38 -3.84 27.67
N GLY A 94 12.56 -4.06 26.65
CA GLY A 94 12.88 -4.93 25.53
C GLY A 94 13.32 -4.14 24.29
N ALA A 95 14.17 -4.76 23.48
CA ALA A 95 14.42 -4.35 22.11
C ALA A 95 14.67 -5.58 21.26
N ILE A 96 14.21 -5.56 20.01
CA ILE A 96 14.57 -6.57 19.01
C ILE A 96 15.01 -5.91 17.71
N ASN A 97 15.86 -6.59 16.95
CA ASN A 97 16.36 -6.11 15.67
C ASN A 97 16.53 -7.25 14.66
N SER A 98 16.44 -6.93 13.37
CA SER A 98 16.67 -7.88 12.28
C SER A 98 18.12 -7.85 11.74
N ARG A 99 19.06 -7.21 12.44
CA ARG A 99 20.45 -7.01 12.01
C ARG A 99 21.09 -8.34 11.62
N ASN A 100 21.74 -8.38 10.46
CA ASN A 100 22.36 -9.58 9.87
C ASN A 100 21.41 -10.78 9.63
N LYS A 101 20.08 -10.62 9.79
CA LYS A 101 19.08 -11.68 9.59
C LYS A 101 18.16 -11.36 8.43
N PHE A 102 17.49 -10.20 8.50
CA PHE A 102 16.72 -9.66 7.39
C PHE A 102 17.13 -8.22 7.13
N ILE A 103 17.63 -8.00 5.91
CA ILE A 103 18.07 -6.71 5.40
C ILE A 103 17.45 -6.56 4.02
N GLN A 104 16.86 -5.41 3.74
CA GLN A 104 16.32 -5.14 2.41
C GLN A 104 16.54 -3.69 2.03
N LYS A 105 16.85 -3.47 0.74
CA LYS A 105 16.87 -2.16 0.12
C LYS A 105 15.53 -1.88 -0.52
N TYR A 106 14.96 -0.70 -0.27
CA TYR A 106 13.62 -0.29 -0.71
C TYR A 106 12.49 -1.16 -0.15
N GLY A 107 11.26 -0.80 -0.50
CA GLY A 107 10.08 -1.60 -0.22
C GLY A 107 9.10 -0.92 0.73
N TYR A 108 8.08 -1.67 1.11
CA TYR A 108 7.10 -1.26 2.10
C TYR A 108 7.32 -2.04 3.39
N TRP A 109 7.56 -1.33 4.47
CA TRP A 109 7.84 -1.88 5.80
C TRP A 109 6.68 -1.50 6.70
N GLU A 110 5.97 -2.48 7.25
CA GLU A 110 4.82 -2.23 8.11
C GLU A 110 4.81 -3.16 9.33
N ALA A 111 4.26 -2.64 10.41
CA ALA A 111 4.00 -3.40 11.62
C ALA A 111 2.65 -2.98 12.20
N ARG A 112 1.88 -3.96 12.70
CA ARG A 112 0.65 -3.71 13.43
C ARG A 112 0.94 -3.69 14.91
N ILE A 113 0.85 -2.50 15.50
CA ILE A 113 1.36 -2.19 16.82
C ILE A 113 0.24 -1.55 17.65
N LYS A 114 0.04 -2.03 18.86
CA LYS A 114 -0.65 -1.30 19.92
C LYS A 114 0.41 -0.69 20.81
N VAL A 115 0.47 0.64 20.82
CA VAL A 115 1.45 1.37 21.62
C VAL A 115 1.02 1.41 23.09
N PRO A 116 1.96 1.53 24.05
CA PRO A 116 1.60 1.62 25.45
C PRO A 116 0.77 2.87 25.75
N ALA A 117 -0.04 2.79 26.81
CA ALA A 117 -0.76 3.96 27.32
C ALA A 117 0.19 5.13 27.59
N ALA A 118 -0.23 6.31 27.16
CA ALA A 118 0.54 7.56 27.24
C ALA A 118 1.13 7.78 28.65
N ALA A 119 2.43 8.05 28.71
CA ALA A 119 3.17 8.40 29.90
C ALA A 119 4.33 9.33 29.54
N ALA A 120 4.53 10.41 30.31
CA ALA A 120 5.69 11.28 30.15
C ALA A 120 6.99 10.46 30.14
N GLY A 121 7.96 10.85 29.30
CA GLY A 121 9.27 10.21 29.25
C GLY A 121 9.32 8.86 28.51
N LEU A 122 8.18 8.31 28.09
CA LEU A 122 8.11 7.05 27.33
C LEU A 122 8.21 7.30 25.82
N LEU A 123 8.90 6.41 25.11
CA LEU A 123 9.03 6.48 23.65
C LEU A 123 9.06 5.05 23.05
N PRO A 124 7.93 4.46 22.67
CA PRO A 124 7.89 3.28 21.80
C PRO A 124 8.31 3.63 20.37
N ALA A 125 9.13 2.79 19.74
CA ALA A 125 9.68 3.03 18.42
C ALA A 125 9.61 1.79 17.51
N PHE A 126 9.30 2.04 16.23
CA PHE A 126 9.53 1.17 15.09
C PHE A 126 10.35 1.94 14.06
N TRP A 127 11.58 1.50 13.82
CA TRP A 127 12.57 2.27 13.06
C TRP A 127 13.56 1.35 12.36
N ALA A 128 14.43 1.93 11.55
CA ALA A 128 15.39 1.20 10.75
C ALA A 128 16.66 2.02 10.48
N LYS A 129 17.77 1.31 10.28
CA LYS A 129 19.04 1.93 9.87
C LYS A 129 19.87 0.99 9.01
N PHE A 130 20.98 1.50 8.47
CA PHE A 130 21.91 0.71 7.67
C PHE A 130 22.48 -0.45 8.48
N ASN A 131 22.79 -1.57 7.83
CA ASN A 131 23.37 -2.77 8.45
C ASN A 131 24.86 -2.59 8.83
N ASN A 132 25.17 -1.55 9.59
CA ASN A 132 26.48 -1.24 10.12
C ASN A 132 26.35 -0.40 11.41
N ASP A 133 27.50 -0.06 12.02
CA ASP A 133 27.53 0.71 13.26
C ASP A 133 27.49 2.23 13.03
N GLN A 134 27.42 2.69 11.77
CA GLN A 134 27.40 4.12 11.45
C GLN A 134 26.08 4.76 11.91
N TRP A 135 26.16 5.94 12.51
CA TRP A 135 25.01 6.80 12.74
C TRP A 135 25.42 8.28 12.60
N PRO A 136 24.60 9.12 11.94
CA PRO A 136 23.47 8.77 11.07
C PRO A 136 23.90 7.88 9.87
N PRO A 137 22.97 7.20 9.15
CA PRO A 137 21.55 7.53 9.02
C PRO A 137 20.55 6.63 9.76
N GLU A 138 19.31 7.12 9.88
CA GLU A 138 18.17 6.50 10.56
C GLU A 138 16.84 6.86 9.87
N LEU A 139 15.88 5.94 9.89
CA LEU A 139 14.51 6.11 9.41
C LEU A 139 13.53 5.66 10.49
N ASP A 140 12.77 6.62 11.02
CA ASP A 140 11.78 6.40 12.04
C ASP A 140 10.42 6.20 11.39
N ILE A 141 9.96 4.95 11.37
CA ILE A 141 8.67 4.57 10.79
C ILE A 141 7.54 4.98 11.74
N MET A 142 7.78 4.87 13.04
CA MET A 142 6.92 5.36 14.10
C MET A 142 7.74 5.60 15.36
N GLU A 143 7.65 6.81 15.91
CA GLU A 143 7.91 7.06 17.33
C GLU A 143 6.66 7.70 17.95
N ILE A 144 6.22 7.25 19.12
CA ILE A 144 5.19 7.96 19.90
C ILE A 144 5.85 8.67 21.06
N PHE A 145 5.70 9.98 21.13
CA PHE A 145 6.20 10.75 22.26
C PHE A 145 5.17 10.72 23.38
N GLY A 146 5.55 10.15 24.52
CA GLY A 146 4.64 9.54 25.48
C GLY A 146 3.54 10.42 26.07
N SER A 147 3.63 11.75 26.03
CA SER A 147 2.53 12.64 26.46
C SER A 147 1.68 13.20 25.32
N ASN A 148 2.26 13.30 24.12
CA ASN A 148 1.67 14.06 23.01
C ASN A 148 0.87 13.20 22.04
N GLN A 149 0.83 11.88 22.25
CA GLN A 149 0.04 10.88 21.49
C GLN A 149 0.14 11.04 19.96
N SER A 150 1.22 11.66 19.50
CA SER A 150 1.48 11.95 18.10
C SER A 150 2.52 10.96 17.60
N ALA A 151 2.23 10.39 16.44
CA ALA A 151 3.22 9.63 15.70
C ALA A 151 4.18 10.61 15.04
N GLN A 152 5.46 10.48 15.36
CA GLN A 152 6.54 11.18 14.71
C GLN A 152 7.09 10.30 13.61
N PHE A 153 7.31 10.92 12.46
CA PHE A 153 7.94 10.31 11.31
C PHE A 153 9.17 11.12 11.02
N THR A 154 10.36 10.51 11.06
CA THR A 154 11.61 11.25 10.95
C THR A 154 12.60 10.50 10.07
N VAL A 155 13.43 11.27 9.38
CA VAL A 155 14.61 10.77 8.68
C VAL A 155 15.82 11.52 9.18
N HIS A 156 16.91 10.78 9.40
CA HIS A 156 18.20 11.30 9.83
C HIS A 156 19.26 10.95 8.79
N TRP A 157 20.09 11.92 8.42
CA TRP A 157 21.20 11.74 7.49
C TRP A 157 22.44 12.50 7.95
N GLY A 158 23.58 12.20 7.33
CA GLY A 158 24.89 12.68 7.75
C GLY A 158 25.91 11.55 7.83
N SER A 159 27.19 11.91 7.90
CA SER A 159 28.30 10.96 7.98
C SER A 159 28.80 10.72 9.42
N SER A 160 28.40 11.58 10.35
CA SER A 160 28.70 11.49 11.77
C SER A 160 27.70 12.31 12.58
N SER A 161 27.74 12.20 13.91
CA SER A 161 26.96 13.06 14.80
C SER A 161 27.20 14.55 14.57
N ALA A 162 28.40 14.95 14.11
CA ALA A 162 28.74 16.35 13.85
C ALA A 162 28.12 16.90 12.55
N THR A 163 27.79 16.03 11.60
CA THR A 163 27.17 16.40 10.32
C THR A 163 25.70 15.99 10.25
N HIS A 164 25.12 15.64 11.40
CA HIS A 164 23.75 15.18 11.51
C HIS A 164 22.76 16.25 11.03
N GLN A 165 21.80 15.80 10.23
CA GLN A 165 20.66 16.55 9.75
C GLN A 165 19.42 15.65 9.87
N GLN A 166 18.25 16.27 10.01
CA GLN A 166 16.99 15.54 10.10
C GLN A 166 15.83 16.31 9.48
N SER A 167 14.79 15.57 9.12
CA SER A 167 13.51 16.12 8.68
C SER A 167 12.40 15.31 9.31
N GLY A 168 11.65 15.92 10.21
CA GLY A 168 10.57 15.29 10.99
C GLY A 168 9.21 15.93 10.71
N GLN A 169 8.14 15.15 10.84
CA GLN A 169 6.78 15.67 10.89
C GLN A 169 5.94 14.83 11.86
N ALA A 170 5.18 15.52 12.71
CA ALA A 170 4.20 14.90 13.60
C ALA A 170 2.87 14.70 12.88
N TRP A 171 2.20 13.59 13.17
CA TRP A 171 0.78 13.39 12.89
C TRP A 171 0.04 13.09 14.20
N ASN A 172 -1.03 13.86 14.45
CA ASN A 172 -1.89 13.65 15.60
C ASN A 172 -3.12 12.85 15.19
N GLY A 173 -3.22 11.61 15.69
CA GLY A 173 -4.32 10.69 15.44
C GLY A 173 -5.28 10.52 16.60
N GLY A 174 -5.14 11.31 17.68
CA GLY A 174 -5.79 11.03 18.97
C GLY A 174 -5.07 9.95 19.76
N ASP A 175 -5.80 9.24 20.62
CA ASP A 175 -5.22 8.20 21.49
C ASP A 175 -4.97 6.88 20.76
N LEU A 176 -3.74 6.74 20.27
CA LEU A 176 -3.25 5.56 19.55
C LEU A 176 -3.02 4.34 20.46
N SER A 177 -3.15 4.46 21.79
CA SER A 177 -2.95 3.34 22.72
C SER A 177 -4.19 2.45 22.93
N THR A 178 -5.34 2.92 22.48
CA THR A 178 -6.63 2.25 22.69
C THR A 178 -6.83 1.02 21.80
N ALA A 179 -6.12 0.94 20.66
CA ALA A 179 -6.23 -0.14 19.69
C ALA A 179 -4.88 -0.42 19.00
N PHE A 180 -4.83 -1.54 18.29
CA PHE A 180 -3.74 -1.78 17.35
C PHE A 180 -3.93 -0.91 16.11
N HIS A 181 -2.84 -0.25 15.69
CA HIS A 181 -2.74 0.50 14.45
C HIS A 181 -1.67 -0.09 13.56
N THR A 182 -1.80 0.07 12.25
CA THR A 182 -0.72 -0.31 11.32
C THR A 182 0.13 0.91 11.01
N PHE A 183 1.40 0.86 11.37
CA PHE A 183 2.39 1.87 11.03
C PHE A 183 3.25 1.34 9.90
N GLY A 184 3.33 2.11 8.81
CA GLY A 184 4.04 1.67 7.61
C GLY A 184 4.87 2.75 6.97
N CYS A 185 5.91 2.35 6.27
CA CYS A 185 6.77 3.23 5.50
C CYS A 185 7.11 2.62 4.14
N GLU A 186 6.88 3.36 3.06
CA GLU A 186 7.34 3.03 1.72
C GLU A 186 8.65 3.78 1.44
N TRP A 187 9.74 3.02 1.31
CA TRP A 187 11.02 3.52 0.84
C TRP A 187 11.20 3.24 -0.65
N ASP A 188 11.19 4.31 -1.44
CA ASP A 188 11.38 4.33 -2.89
C ASP A 188 12.63 5.16 -3.24
N PRO A 189 13.31 4.92 -4.38
CA PRO A 189 14.44 5.76 -4.81
C PRO A 189 14.15 7.27 -4.85
N ASN A 190 12.88 7.66 -5.00
CA ASN A 190 12.47 9.06 -5.19
C ASN A 190 11.72 9.66 -4.00
N TYR A 191 11.33 8.84 -3.01
CA TYR A 191 10.57 9.33 -1.86
C TYR A 191 10.59 8.35 -0.68
N ILE A 192 10.26 8.89 0.49
CA ILE A 192 9.74 8.14 1.62
C ILE A 192 8.29 8.54 1.87
N LYS A 193 7.39 7.58 2.08
CA LYS A 193 6.01 7.83 2.49
C LYS A 193 5.69 7.07 3.77
N TRP A 194 5.09 7.75 4.73
CA TRP A 194 4.62 7.15 5.97
C TRP A 194 3.11 6.99 5.95
N TYR A 195 2.66 5.90 6.55
CA TYR A 195 1.28 5.47 6.57
C TYR A 195 0.87 5.14 8.00
N VAL A 196 -0.36 5.51 8.36
CA VAL A 196 -1.05 4.98 9.54
C VAL A 196 -2.40 4.46 9.09
N ASP A 197 -2.66 3.18 9.35
CA ASP A 197 -3.86 2.44 8.96
C ASP A 197 -4.13 2.52 7.44
N GLY A 198 -3.08 2.35 6.65
CA GLY A 198 -3.11 2.41 5.18
C GLY A 198 -3.24 3.82 4.59
N GLN A 199 -3.39 4.86 5.42
CA GLN A 199 -3.52 6.25 4.96
C GLN A 199 -2.16 6.96 4.99
N VAL A 200 -1.78 7.63 3.90
CA VAL A 200 -0.56 8.45 3.83
C VAL A 200 -0.67 9.59 4.85
N ARG A 201 0.32 9.70 5.75
CA ARG A 201 0.41 10.79 6.74
C ARG A 201 1.55 11.75 6.44
N ARG A 202 2.60 11.28 5.78
CA ARG A 202 3.74 12.09 5.36
C ARG A 202 4.29 11.58 4.04
N THR A 203 4.67 12.50 3.15
CA THR A 203 5.49 12.22 1.97
C THR A 203 6.71 13.13 2.03
N TYR A 204 7.91 12.56 1.91
CA TYR A 204 9.16 13.30 1.76
C TYR A 204 9.83 12.84 0.47
N ALA A 205 9.83 13.71 -0.54
CA ALA A 205 10.18 13.36 -1.91
C ALA A 205 11.20 14.33 -2.50
N ARG A 206 11.81 13.95 -3.62
CA ARG A 206 12.69 14.83 -4.39
C ARG A 206 11.90 16.05 -4.94
N PRO A 207 12.54 17.24 -5.02
CA PRO A 207 13.94 17.51 -4.71
C PRO A 207 14.24 17.73 -3.22
N ASP A 208 13.23 18.02 -2.39
CA ASP A 208 13.42 18.39 -0.98
C ASP A 208 14.13 17.30 -0.15
N ALA A 209 13.98 16.05 -0.57
CA ALA A 209 14.61 14.87 0.05
C ALA A 209 15.96 14.46 -0.58
N ASP A 210 16.53 15.24 -1.50
CA ASP A 210 17.71 14.83 -2.28
C ASP A 210 18.91 14.45 -1.40
N ALA A 211 19.24 15.25 -0.38
CA ALA A 211 20.38 14.98 0.49
C ALA A 211 20.27 13.62 1.21
N PHE A 212 19.10 13.37 1.81
CA PHE A 212 18.76 12.10 2.45
C PHE A 212 18.72 10.95 1.43
N LEU A 213 17.95 11.08 0.35
CA LEU A 213 17.74 10.02 -0.63
C LEU A 213 19.03 9.68 -1.39
N ASN A 214 19.95 10.63 -1.61
CA ASN A 214 21.24 10.33 -2.21
C ASN A 214 22.08 9.43 -1.31
N GLN A 215 22.14 9.71 0.00
CA GLN A 215 22.82 8.84 0.96
C GLN A 215 22.14 7.46 1.06
N TRP A 216 20.81 7.45 1.17
CA TRP A 216 20.04 6.21 1.29
C TRP A 216 20.06 5.35 0.03
N ASN A 217 20.06 5.95 -1.16
CA ASN A 217 20.19 5.19 -2.40
C ASN A 217 21.60 4.62 -2.62
N ALA A 218 22.62 5.18 -1.97
CA ALA A 218 24.00 4.71 -2.10
C ALA A 218 24.29 3.42 -1.31
N VAL A 219 23.49 3.05 -0.31
CA VAL A 219 23.69 1.80 0.44
C VAL A 219 23.45 0.59 -0.46
N SER A 220 24.36 -0.40 -0.46
CA SER A 220 24.21 -1.60 -1.28
C SER A 220 23.17 -2.56 -0.70
N ASP A 221 23.31 -2.86 0.59
CA ASP A 221 22.65 -4.01 1.21
C ASP A 221 21.23 -3.68 1.67
N GLY A 222 20.99 -2.42 2.05
CA GLY A 222 19.71 -1.93 2.55
C GLY A 222 19.72 -1.64 4.05
N ILE A 223 18.57 -1.80 4.68
CA ILE A 223 18.35 -1.51 6.10
C ILE A 223 17.89 -2.74 6.87
N TYR A 224 18.18 -2.78 8.16
CA TYR A 224 17.52 -3.67 9.12
C TYR A 224 16.57 -2.84 10.00
N MET A 225 15.57 -3.51 10.58
CA MET A 225 14.55 -2.86 11.40
C MET A 225 14.70 -3.19 12.88
N MET A 226 14.11 -2.33 13.71
CA MET A 226 14.17 -2.36 15.16
C MET A 226 12.81 -2.03 15.77
N LEU A 227 12.48 -2.69 16.88
CA LEU A 227 11.31 -2.45 17.71
C LEU A 227 11.77 -2.36 19.16
N ASN A 228 11.42 -1.29 19.86
CA ASN A 228 11.80 -1.11 21.27
C ASN A 228 10.90 -0.08 21.97
N VAL A 229 11.08 0.03 23.29
CA VAL A 229 10.53 1.12 24.11
C VAL A 229 11.65 1.78 24.88
N HIS A 230 11.84 3.09 24.70
CA HIS A 230 12.83 3.88 25.43
C HIS A 230 12.23 4.54 26.69
N ALA A 231 13.09 4.71 27.70
CA ALA A 231 12.87 5.62 28.82
C ALA A 231 13.62 6.91 28.53
N ALA A 232 13.10 7.69 27.58
CA ALA A 232 13.76 8.87 27.02
C ALA A 232 14.04 9.95 28.07
N ASN A 233 13.07 10.18 28.96
CA ASN A 233 13.18 11.16 30.05
C ASN A 233 13.54 12.58 29.59
N GLN A 234 13.03 12.99 28.41
CA GLN A 234 13.33 14.29 27.82
C GLN A 234 12.14 15.26 27.89
N PRO A 235 12.37 16.59 27.93
CA PRO A 235 11.29 17.58 27.89
C PRO A 235 10.33 17.38 26.70
N TRP A 236 10.85 17.03 25.53
CA TRP A 236 10.06 16.80 24.31
C TRP A 236 9.23 15.50 24.33
N THR A 237 9.54 14.56 25.24
CA THR A 237 8.68 13.41 25.57
C THR A 237 7.67 13.69 26.69
N GLY A 238 7.58 14.93 27.16
CA GLY A 238 6.73 15.33 28.29
C GLY A 238 7.41 15.24 29.66
N GLY A 239 8.73 15.06 29.70
CA GLY A 239 9.51 15.04 30.94
C GLY A 239 9.98 13.65 31.34
N THR A 240 10.01 13.38 32.65
CA THR A 240 10.57 12.16 33.24
C THR A 240 9.50 11.08 33.38
N LEU A 241 9.85 9.86 32.99
CA LEU A 241 9.04 8.67 33.22
C LEU A 241 8.98 8.39 34.71
N SER A 242 7.79 8.12 35.24
CA SER A 242 7.65 7.75 36.65
C SER A 242 7.48 6.24 36.78
N CYS A 243 8.22 5.61 37.68
CA CYS A 243 8.12 4.17 37.93
C CYS A 243 6.72 3.73 38.38
N VAL A 244 5.91 4.63 38.96
CA VAL A 244 4.51 4.32 39.33
C VAL A 244 3.61 4.08 38.12
N ASN A 245 4.03 4.55 36.94
CA ASN A 245 3.32 4.35 35.68
C ASN A 245 3.81 3.10 34.93
N LEU A 246 4.64 2.26 35.53
CA LEU A 246 5.19 1.04 34.94
C LEU A 246 4.63 -0.20 35.69
N PRO A 247 4.50 -1.37 35.01
CA PRO A 247 4.94 -1.64 33.64
C PRO A 247 4.04 -1.05 32.55
N ARG A 248 4.60 -0.98 31.34
CA ARG A 248 3.93 -0.58 30.10
C ARG A 248 4.37 -1.50 28.96
N TYR A 249 3.47 -1.81 28.05
CA TYR A 249 3.71 -2.78 26.98
C TYR A 249 3.46 -2.15 25.62
N MET A 250 4.43 -2.30 24.72
CA MET A 250 4.20 -2.19 23.29
C MET A 250 3.90 -3.59 22.77
N GLU A 251 2.71 -3.77 22.20
CA GLU A 251 2.30 -5.06 21.63
C GLU A 251 2.38 -4.99 20.10
N VAL A 252 2.99 -5.99 19.48
CA VAL A 252 3.12 -6.11 18.03
C VAL A 252 2.44 -7.40 17.59
N ASP A 253 1.40 -7.27 16.78
CA ASP A 253 0.62 -8.39 16.24
C ASP A 253 1.39 -9.06 15.09
N TRP A 254 1.91 -8.26 14.16
CA TRP A 254 2.75 -8.77 13.09
C TRP A 254 3.68 -7.68 12.55
N VAL A 255 4.74 -8.14 11.87
CA VAL A 255 5.65 -7.33 11.06
C VAL A 255 5.69 -7.91 9.66
N ARG A 256 5.56 -7.06 8.63
CA ARG A 256 5.66 -7.46 7.22
C ARG A 256 6.53 -6.48 6.44
N VAL A 257 7.34 -7.03 5.55
CA VAL A 257 8.14 -6.25 4.59
C VAL A 257 7.88 -6.77 3.20
N TYR A 258 7.62 -5.85 2.28
CA TYR A 258 7.31 -6.15 0.89
C TYR A 258 8.34 -5.49 0.00
N GLN A 259 8.77 -6.22 -1.01
CA GLN A 259 9.48 -5.64 -2.14
C GLN A 259 8.44 -5.14 -3.13
N LYS A 260 8.54 -3.87 -3.52
CA LYS A 260 7.86 -3.38 -4.70
C LYS A 260 8.41 -4.19 -5.86
N SER A 261 7.56 -4.94 -6.56
CA SER A 261 7.99 -5.54 -7.81
C SER A 261 8.52 -4.39 -8.65
N ALA A 262 9.79 -4.47 -9.06
CA ALA A 262 10.23 -3.67 -10.18
C ALA A 262 9.17 -3.84 -11.27
N SER A 263 8.85 -2.80 -12.03
CA SER A 263 8.11 -2.95 -13.27
C SER A 263 8.96 -3.83 -14.21
N THR A 264 8.97 -5.14 -13.94
CA THR A 264 9.70 -6.14 -14.67
C THR A 264 9.03 -6.18 -16.03
N GLY A 265 9.68 -5.59 -17.02
CA GLY A 265 9.50 -5.90 -18.44
C GLY A 265 8.05 -6.09 -18.88
N GLY A 266 7.15 -5.21 -18.46
CA GLY A 266 5.86 -5.11 -19.11
C GLY A 266 6.08 -4.73 -20.56
N THR A 267 5.39 -5.36 -21.52
CA THR A 267 5.39 -4.82 -22.88
C THR A 267 4.77 -3.43 -22.79
N SER A 268 5.59 -2.42 -23.08
CA SER A 268 5.15 -1.04 -23.11
C SER A 268 5.02 -0.57 -24.55
N THR A 269 3.95 0.13 -24.84
CA THR A 269 3.72 0.77 -26.12
C THR A 269 3.55 2.25 -25.88
N THR A 270 4.36 3.05 -26.57
CA THR A 270 4.25 4.51 -26.55
C THR A 270 3.33 4.97 -27.67
N TYR A 271 2.40 5.84 -27.33
CA TYR A 271 1.46 6.49 -28.23
C TYR A 271 1.74 7.99 -28.20
N GLU A 272 2.37 8.48 -29.25
CA GLU A 272 2.74 9.87 -29.38
C GLU A 272 1.50 10.78 -29.39
N ALA A 273 1.56 11.91 -28.69
CA ALA A 273 0.41 12.80 -28.56
C ALA A 273 0.08 13.49 -29.88
N GLU A 274 1.07 13.81 -30.70
CA GLU A 274 0.88 14.43 -32.03
C GLU A 274 0.02 13.57 -32.96
N ASN A 275 -0.02 12.25 -32.73
CA ASN A 275 -0.82 11.28 -33.48
C ASN A 275 -2.23 11.06 -32.90
N ALA A 276 -2.52 11.60 -31.71
CA ALA A 276 -3.83 11.46 -31.08
C ALA A 276 -4.90 12.31 -31.79
N THR A 277 -6.17 11.92 -31.63
CA THR A 277 -7.29 12.79 -31.99
C THR A 277 -7.34 14.00 -31.08
N LYS A 278 -7.54 15.18 -31.64
CA LYS A 278 -7.52 16.47 -30.93
C LYS A 278 -8.83 17.21 -31.18
N ALA A 279 -9.30 17.95 -30.18
CA ALA A 279 -10.49 18.79 -30.30
C ALA A 279 -10.40 20.03 -29.41
N GLY A 280 -11.26 21.02 -29.67
CA GLY A 280 -11.36 22.23 -28.85
C GLY A 280 -10.12 23.13 -28.92
N GLY A 281 -9.39 23.11 -30.05
CA GLY A 281 -8.20 23.95 -30.27
C GLY A 281 -6.88 23.33 -29.83
N VAL A 282 -6.89 22.10 -29.30
CA VAL A 282 -5.69 21.31 -29.07
C VAL A 282 -4.94 21.11 -30.39
N GLN A 283 -3.65 21.43 -30.43
CA GLN A 283 -2.85 21.42 -31.65
C GLN A 283 -1.51 20.71 -31.45
N THR A 284 -0.96 20.19 -32.54
CA THR A 284 0.43 19.71 -32.53
C THR A 284 1.37 20.90 -32.60
N ALA A 285 2.39 20.92 -31.76
CA ALA A 285 3.41 21.96 -31.69
C ALA A 285 4.81 21.33 -31.63
N SER A 286 5.83 22.18 -31.70
CA SER A 286 7.24 21.80 -31.69
C SER A 286 8.07 22.89 -31.00
N GLY A 287 9.36 22.64 -30.75
CA GLY A 287 10.30 23.64 -30.23
C GLY A 287 10.75 23.47 -28.78
N TRP A 288 10.13 22.54 -28.03
CA TRP A 288 10.66 22.13 -26.72
C TRP A 288 11.72 21.05 -26.89
N THR A 289 12.96 21.36 -26.48
CA THR A 289 14.05 20.40 -26.47
C THR A 289 13.67 19.16 -25.66
N GLY A 290 13.87 17.97 -26.25
CA GLY A 290 13.60 16.70 -25.59
C GLY A 290 12.17 16.17 -25.74
N ALA A 291 11.31 16.81 -26.52
CA ALA A 291 10.05 16.22 -27.00
C ALA A 291 10.35 14.95 -27.83
N SER A 292 9.56 13.89 -27.66
CA SER A 292 9.62 12.72 -28.54
C SER A 292 9.27 13.15 -29.97
N ASN A 293 9.99 12.60 -30.96
CA ASN A 293 9.87 12.97 -32.37
C ASN A 293 9.91 14.49 -32.67
N SER A 294 10.45 15.30 -31.75
CA SER A 294 10.45 16.77 -31.83
C SER A 294 9.05 17.42 -31.88
N ALA A 295 8.00 16.72 -31.43
CA ALA A 295 6.62 17.20 -31.43
C ALA A 295 5.90 16.89 -30.12
N TYR A 296 4.88 17.68 -29.81
CA TYR A 296 4.01 17.49 -28.65
C TYR A 296 2.63 18.07 -28.96
N VAL A 297 1.70 17.91 -28.04
CA VAL A 297 0.36 18.51 -28.11
C VAL A 297 0.24 19.66 -27.12
N ASP A 298 -0.07 20.83 -27.65
CA ASP A 298 -0.35 22.06 -26.93
C ASP A 298 -1.86 22.20 -26.67
N TYR A 299 -2.22 22.38 -25.40
CA TYR A 299 -3.57 22.71 -25.00
C TYR A 299 -3.75 24.23 -25.00
N PRO A 300 -4.72 24.76 -25.78
CA PRO A 300 -4.82 26.19 -26.01
C PRO A 300 -5.08 26.97 -24.71
N GLY A 301 -4.57 28.21 -24.67
CA GLY A 301 -4.86 29.17 -23.59
C GLY A 301 -6.20 29.92 -23.74
N SER A 302 -6.95 29.70 -24.84
CA SER A 302 -8.17 30.44 -25.20
C SER A 302 -9.29 29.50 -25.67
N PHE A 303 -10.54 29.89 -25.39
CA PHE A 303 -11.69 29.04 -25.13
C PHE A 303 -12.33 28.31 -26.33
N GLY A 304 -12.60 27.02 -26.14
CA GLY A 304 -13.64 26.25 -26.80
C GLY A 304 -14.17 25.18 -25.85
N SER A 305 -15.42 24.72 -26.01
CA SER A 305 -15.93 23.57 -25.25
C SER A 305 -15.39 22.26 -25.84
N GLY A 306 -15.07 21.28 -24.98
CA GLY A 306 -14.62 19.96 -25.44
C GLY A 306 -13.15 19.90 -25.86
N VAL A 307 -12.28 20.57 -25.11
CA VAL A 307 -10.82 20.53 -25.28
C VAL A 307 -10.29 19.18 -24.83
N TYR A 308 -9.85 18.33 -25.77
CA TYR A 308 -9.32 17.01 -25.42
C TYR A 308 -8.24 16.51 -26.38
N THR A 309 -7.42 15.62 -25.85
CA THR A 309 -6.56 14.69 -26.59
C THR A 309 -7.06 13.27 -26.35
N GLN A 310 -7.25 12.48 -27.41
CA GLN A 310 -7.71 11.09 -27.32
C GLN A 310 -6.84 10.16 -28.15
N TRP A 311 -6.31 9.13 -27.49
CA TRP A 311 -5.60 8.02 -28.12
C TRP A 311 -6.53 6.84 -28.38
N THR A 312 -6.22 6.10 -29.44
CA THR A 312 -6.71 4.73 -29.63
C THR A 312 -5.60 3.79 -29.20
N VAL A 313 -5.78 3.11 -28.07
CA VAL A 313 -4.81 2.21 -27.46
C VAL A 313 -5.20 0.77 -27.76
N ASN A 314 -4.30 0.01 -28.37
CA ASN A 314 -4.48 -1.43 -28.57
C ASN A 314 -3.79 -2.20 -27.44
N ALA A 315 -4.58 -2.90 -26.62
CA ALA A 315 -4.07 -3.83 -25.62
C ALA A 315 -4.11 -5.26 -26.18
N SER A 316 -2.97 -5.96 -26.17
CA SER A 316 -2.88 -7.34 -26.70
C SER A 316 -3.74 -8.35 -25.94
N THR A 317 -4.11 -8.02 -24.70
CA THR A 317 -5.04 -8.79 -23.86
C THR A 317 -5.82 -7.82 -22.99
N ALA A 318 -7.04 -8.20 -22.59
CA ALA A 318 -7.76 -7.50 -21.53
C ALA A 318 -6.97 -7.55 -20.21
N GLY A 319 -7.15 -6.53 -19.36
CA GLY A 319 -6.60 -6.52 -18.02
C GLY A 319 -6.12 -5.15 -17.57
N THR A 320 -5.42 -5.16 -16.44
CA THR A 320 -4.94 -3.98 -15.76
C THR A 320 -3.63 -3.48 -16.38
N HIS A 321 -3.57 -2.21 -16.71
CA HIS A 321 -2.43 -1.53 -17.32
C HIS A 321 -2.04 -0.30 -16.50
N THR A 322 -0.80 0.17 -16.70
CA THR A 322 -0.33 1.45 -16.20
C THR A 322 -0.27 2.43 -17.36
N LEU A 323 -0.88 3.61 -17.17
CA LEU A 323 -0.77 4.73 -18.10
C LEU A 323 0.22 5.75 -17.54
N GLU A 324 1.24 6.07 -18.30
CA GLU A 324 2.21 7.13 -17.98
C GLU A 324 2.11 8.22 -19.05
N PHE A 325 1.80 9.44 -18.64
CA PHE A 325 1.77 10.61 -19.52
C PHE A 325 3.03 11.43 -19.28
N ARG A 326 3.83 11.63 -20.33
CA ARG A 326 4.95 12.58 -20.28
C ARG A 326 4.46 13.94 -20.72
N TYR A 327 4.81 14.97 -19.95
CA TYR A 327 4.26 16.30 -20.13
C TYR A 327 5.25 17.40 -19.71
N THR A 328 4.95 18.63 -20.08
CA THR A 328 5.61 19.84 -19.56
C THR A 328 4.56 20.90 -19.22
N ASN A 329 4.82 21.67 -18.16
CA ASN A 329 3.92 22.72 -17.68
C ASN A 329 4.73 23.87 -17.08
N GLY A 330 5.28 24.72 -17.94
CA GLY A 330 6.11 25.86 -17.50
C GLY A 330 5.34 27.02 -16.86
N SER A 331 4.04 26.88 -16.60
CA SER A 331 3.23 27.94 -15.98
C SER A 331 3.37 28.06 -14.46
N GLY A 332 4.00 27.08 -13.81
CA GLY A 332 4.13 27.02 -12.35
C GLY A 332 2.86 26.58 -11.61
N ALA A 333 1.66 26.84 -12.16
CA ALA A 333 0.38 26.38 -11.61
C ALA A 333 0.00 24.98 -12.13
N ASN A 334 -0.71 24.19 -11.31
CA ASN A 334 -1.28 22.91 -11.75
C ASN A 334 -2.33 23.10 -12.86
N ARG A 335 -2.30 22.26 -13.90
CA ARG A 335 -3.24 22.27 -15.03
C ARG A 335 -3.95 20.92 -15.16
N PRO A 336 -4.95 20.62 -14.32
CA PRO A 336 -5.52 19.28 -14.24
C PRO A 336 -6.41 18.94 -15.44
N LEU A 337 -6.38 17.67 -15.85
CA LEU A 337 -7.23 17.12 -16.91
C LEU A 337 -8.06 15.96 -16.36
N GLN A 338 -9.28 15.77 -16.85
CA GLN A 338 -10.05 14.55 -16.60
C GLN A 338 -9.53 13.41 -17.49
N LEU A 339 -9.24 12.25 -16.90
CA LEU A 339 -8.88 11.02 -17.60
C LEU A 339 -10.12 10.13 -17.75
N GLN A 340 -10.44 9.77 -18.99
CA GLN A 340 -11.47 8.80 -19.33
C GLN A 340 -10.90 7.64 -20.14
N VAL A 341 -11.40 6.43 -19.90
CA VAL A 341 -11.09 5.22 -20.66
C VAL A 341 -12.38 4.57 -21.11
N ASN A 342 -12.53 4.34 -22.42
CA ASN A 342 -13.77 3.80 -23.00
C ASN A 342 -15.04 4.58 -22.58
N GLY A 343 -14.91 5.90 -22.41
CA GLY A 343 -15.99 6.79 -21.95
C GLY A 343 -16.23 6.79 -20.43
N ILE A 344 -15.54 5.95 -19.66
CA ILE A 344 -15.64 5.91 -18.20
C ILE A 344 -14.57 6.79 -17.58
N THR A 345 -14.95 7.67 -16.64
CA THR A 345 -14.00 8.50 -15.90
C THR A 345 -13.15 7.64 -14.96
N VAL A 346 -11.84 7.58 -15.23
CA VAL A 346 -10.82 6.90 -14.41
C VAL A 346 -10.23 7.84 -13.37
N ASN A 347 -10.04 9.11 -13.73
CA ASN A 347 -9.64 10.16 -12.80
C ASN A 347 -10.37 11.47 -13.15
N SER A 348 -11.12 12.02 -12.20
CA SER A 348 -11.92 13.24 -12.43
C SER A 348 -11.07 14.51 -12.53
N SER A 349 -9.85 14.51 -12.00
CA SER A 349 -8.93 15.66 -11.97
C SER A 349 -7.47 15.21 -11.82
N LEU A 350 -6.91 14.62 -12.87
CA LEU A 350 -5.51 14.19 -12.90
C LEU A 350 -4.60 15.42 -12.90
N ALA A 351 -3.74 15.53 -11.90
CA ALA A 351 -2.85 16.67 -11.73
C ALA A 351 -1.67 16.64 -12.71
N PHE A 352 -1.40 17.79 -13.32
CA PHE A 352 -0.21 18.07 -14.12
C PHE A 352 0.44 19.31 -13.53
N ASN A 353 1.24 19.09 -12.48
CA ASN A 353 1.88 20.15 -11.70
C ASN A 353 2.90 20.92 -12.54
N GLY A 354 3.18 22.16 -12.14
CA GLY A 354 4.16 23.01 -12.80
C GLY A 354 5.54 22.34 -12.85
N THR A 355 6.16 22.39 -14.03
CA THR A 355 7.58 22.08 -14.23
C THR A 355 8.40 23.36 -14.11
N THR A 356 9.73 23.24 -13.99
CA THR A 356 10.63 24.41 -13.88
C THR A 356 10.62 25.31 -15.12
N SER A 357 10.30 24.76 -16.29
CA SER A 357 10.13 25.49 -17.54
C SER A 357 9.34 24.66 -18.55
N TRP A 358 8.86 25.28 -19.62
CA TRP A 358 8.22 24.56 -20.74
C TRP A 358 9.17 23.59 -21.46
N GLY A 359 10.49 23.75 -21.34
CA GLY A 359 11.48 22.78 -21.84
C GLY A 359 11.81 21.65 -20.85
N THR A 360 11.20 21.62 -19.66
CA THR A 360 11.47 20.60 -18.64
C THR A 360 10.31 19.62 -18.56
N TRP A 361 10.61 18.35 -18.86
CA TRP A 361 9.62 17.28 -18.90
C TRP A 361 9.45 16.58 -17.56
N ALA A 362 8.22 16.21 -17.23
CA ALA A 362 7.84 15.38 -16.10
C ALA A 362 6.93 14.24 -16.57
N THR A 363 6.64 13.29 -15.68
CA THR A 363 5.67 12.21 -15.93
C THR A 363 4.59 12.19 -14.85
N VAL A 364 3.37 11.88 -15.25
CA VAL A 364 2.28 11.52 -14.33
C VAL A 364 1.84 10.09 -14.65
N THR A 365 1.77 9.26 -13.61
CA THR A 365 1.44 7.83 -13.74
C THR A 365 0.10 7.53 -13.10
N VAL A 366 -0.76 6.82 -13.84
CA VAL A 366 -2.01 6.25 -13.37
C VAL A 366 -1.91 4.73 -13.46
N SER A 367 -1.76 4.08 -12.31
CA SER A 367 -1.76 2.63 -12.21
C SER A 367 -3.18 2.07 -12.20
N ASN A 368 -3.29 0.77 -12.42
CA ASN A 368 -4.52 0.01 -12.26
C ASN A 368 -5.67 0.36 -13.24
N VAL A 369 -5.32 0.76 -14.46
CA VAL A 369 -6.30 1.13 -15.48
C VAL A 369 -6.77 -0.10 -16.25
N ALA A 370 -8.07 -0.38 -16.20
CA ALA A 370 -8.66 -1.48 -16.94
C ALA A 370 -8.74 -1.16 -18.43
N LEU A 371 -8.13 -2.00 -19.27
CA LEU A 371 -8.28 -2.00 -20.72
C LEU A 371 -8.91 -3.31 -21.18
N ASN A 372 -9.80 -3.22 -22.16
CA ASN A 372 -10.33 -4.37 -22.89
C ASN A 372 -9.25 -4.94 -23.82
N SER A 373 -9.39 -6.21 -24.21
CA SER A 373 -8.55 -6.76 -25.29
C SER A 373 -8.88 -6.04 -26.59
N GLY A 374 -7.85 -5.73 -27.38
CA GLY A 374 -8.00 -4.95 -28.61
C GLY A 374 -8.08 -3.45 -28.34
N SER A 375 -8.95 -2.77 -29.07
CA SER A 375 -8.99 -1.31 -29.13
C SER A 375 -9.68 -0.69 -27.90
N ASN A 376 -9.07 0.35 -27.34
CA ASN A 376 -9.57 1.15 -26.23
C ASN A 376 -9.41 2.64 -26.55
N THR A 377 -10.31 3.47 -26.07
CA THR A 377 -10.10 4.93 -26.08
C THR A 377 -9.52 5.38 -24.75
N VAL A 378 -8.48 6.21 -24.79
CA VAL A 378 -7.93 6.91 -23.62
C VAL A 378 -8.00 8.40 -23.92
N ARG A 379 -8.71 9.17 -23.10
CA ARG A 379 -8.96 10.59 -23.34
C ARG A 379 -8.54 11.42 -22.13
N LEU A 380 -7.79 12.48 -22.39
CA LEU A 380 -7.56 13.57 -21.45
C LEU A 380 -8.40 14.78 -21.88
N THR A 381 -9.25 15.29 -21.00
CA THR A 381 -10.13 16.44 -21.25
C THR A 381 -9.78 17.57 -20.30
N ALA A 382 -9.57 18.79 -20.81
CA ALA A 382 -9.26 19.92 -19.94
C ALA A 382 -10.47 20.29 -19.07
N LEU A 383 -10.26 20.42 -17.75
CA LEU A 383 -11.31 20.79 -16.82
C LEU A 383 -11.69 22.27 -16.90
N ASN A 384 -10.68 23.11 -17.10
CA ASN A 384 -10.82 24.56 -17.14
C ASN A 384 -10.36 25.14 -18.49
N ASN A 385 -10.43 24.34 -19.56
CA ASN A 385 -9.98 24.69 -20.91
C ASN A 385 -8.50 25.10 -21.01
N VAL A 386 -7.68 24.74 -20.02
CA VAL A 386 -6.23 24.93 -19.99
C VAL A 386 -5.59 23.59 -19.63
N GLY A 387 -4.50 23.24 -20.31
CA GLY A 387 -3.78 21.99 -20.09
C GLY A 387 -2.25 22.17 -20.16
N PRO A 388 -1.49 21.17 -19.69
CA PRO A 388 -0.06 21.06 -19.97
C PRO A 388 0.19 20.75 -21.46
N ASP A 389 1.44 20.82 -21.87
CA ASP A 389 1.88 20.25 -23.15
C ASP A 389 2.14 18.75 -22.94
N ILE A 390 1.50 17.90 -23.74
CA ILE A 390 1.63 16.44 -23.62
C ILE A 390 2.53 15.91 -24.74
N ASP A 391 3.54 15.14 -24.36
CA ASP A 391 4.49 14.49 -25.27
C ASP A 391 3.93 13.16 -25.78
N PHE A 392 3.71 12.22 -24.85
CA PHE A 392 3.19 10.89 -25.18
C PHE A 392 2.38 10.29 -24.05
N LEU A 393 1.60 9.26 -24.41
CA LEU A 393 1.03 8.27 -23.51
C LEU A 393 1.82 6.97 -23.66
N LYS A 394 2.46 6.51 -22.59
CA LYS A 394 3.05 5.17 -22.51
C LYS A 394 2.11 4.24 -21.76
N VAL A 395 1.71 3.16 -22.43
CA VAL A 395 0.85 2.12 -21.86
C VAL A 395 1.70 0.91 -21.55
N THR A 396 1.80 0.55 -20.28
CA THR A 396 2.54 -0.63 -19.84
C THR A 396 1.56 -1.67 -19.34
N LYS A 397 1.53 -2.83 -20.00
CA LYS A 397 0.95 -4.02 -19.37
C LYS A 397 1.97 -4.53 -18.37
N PRO A 398 1.71 -4.61 -17.06
CA PRO A 398 2.62 -5.26 -16.12
C PRO A 398 2.95 -6.66 -16.66
N ALA A 399 4.21 -7.09 -16.58
CA ALA A 399 4.49 -8.50 -16.85
C ALA A 399 3.54 -9.30 -15.97
N GLY A 400 2.75 -10.17 -16.60
CA GLY A 400 1.89 -11.07 -15.84
C GLY A 400 2.78 -11.73 -14.80
N ALA A 401 2.39 -11.62 -13.53
CA ALA A 401 3.12 -12.30 -12.47
C ALA A 401 3.28 -13.75 -12.94
N ARG A 402 4.51 -14.14 -13.28
CA ARG A 402 4.85 -15.55 -13.40
C ARG A 402 4.79 -16.01 -11.96
N LEU A 403 3.61 -16.46 -11.54
CA LEU A 403 3.41 -17.02 -10.23
C LEU A 403 4.48 -18.09 -10.07
N ILE A 404 5.35 -17.88 -9.08
CA ILE A 404 6.23 -18.91 -8.55
C ILE A 404 5.32 -20.11 -8.32
N ALA A 405 5.74 -21.27 -8.84
CA ALA A 405 4.96 -22.48 -8.92
C ALA A 405 4.12 -22.67 -7.64
N GLU A 406 2.79 -22.63 -7.79
CA GLU A 406 1.93 -23.28 -6.80
C GLU A 406 2.29 -24.76 -6.85
N GLU A 407 2.91 -25.26 -5.78
CA GLU A 407 2.87 -26.67 -5.44
C GLU A 407 1.42 -27.03 -5.08
N GLY A 408 0.63 -27.17 -6.13
CA GLY A 408 -0.73 -27.65 -6.13
C GLY A 408 -0.99 -28.02 -7.59
N ARG A 409 -0.90 -29.32 -7.89
CA ARG A 409 -1.01 -29.91 -9.24
C ARG A 409 -1.75 -28.99 -10.22
N ARG A 410 -1.01 -28.38 -11.17
CA ARG A 410 -1.64 -27.94 -12.41
C ARG A 410 -2.22 -29.18 -13.06
N ASP A 411 -3.54 -29.34 -12.98
CA ASP A 411 -4.23 -30.23 -13.89
C ASP A 411 -4.36 -29.48 -15.22
N PRO A 412 -3.64 -29.88 -16.30
CA PRO A 412 -3.64 -29.17 -17.57
C PRO A 412 -4.94 -29.33 -18.37
N SER A 413 -5.92 -30.06 -17.84
CA SER A 413 -7.17 -30.40 -18.54
C SER A 413 -8.15 -29.24 -18.72
N PHE A 414 -8.13 -28.22 -17.84
CA PHE A 414 -8.92 -27.00 -17.99
C PHE A 414 -8.26 -25.81 -17.28
N SER A 415 -8.63 -24.60 -17.66
CA SER A 415 -8.13 -23.38 -17.05
C SER A 415 -9.25 -22.45 -16.62
N VAL A 416 -8.97 -21.65 -15.59
CA VAL A 416 -9.92 -20.68 -15.02
C VAL A 416 -9.24 -19.33 -14.89
N GLU A 417 -9.91 -18.27 -15.32
CA GLU A 417 -9.51 -16.88 -15.16
C GLU A 417 -10.61 -16.13 -14.38
N VAL A 418 -10.22 -15.17 -13.53
CA VAL A 418 -11.15 -14.34 -12.75
C VAL A 418 -10.83 -12.87 -12.96
N TYR A 419 -11.83 -12.05 -13.30
CA TYR A 419 -11.63 -10.61 -13.54
C TYR A 419 -12.91 -9.77 -13.38
N PRO A 420 -12.83 -8.50 -12.94
CA PRO A 420 -11.66 -7.91 -12.32
C PRO A 420 -11.33 -8.65 -11.01
N ASN A 421 -10.12 -8.47 -10.52
CA ASN A 421 -9.70 -8.93 -9.20
C ASN A 421 -8.55 -8.01 -8.76
N PRO A 422 -8.75 -7.09 -7.81
CA PRO A 422 -9.87 -7.02 -6.85
C PRO A 422 -11.25 -6.66 -7.45
N ILE A 423 -12.33 -6.95 -6.71
CA ILE A 423 -13.72 -6.62 -7.07
C ILE A 423 -14.40 -5.75 -6.01
N THR A 424 -15.31 -4.87 -6.42
CA THR A 424 -16.24 -4.21 -5.48
C THR A 424 -17.55 -4.99 -5.40
N GLU A 425 -18.17 -5.30 -6.54
CA GLU A 425 -19.51 -5.93 -6.58
C GLU A 425 -19.59 -7.20 -7.43
N ARG A 426 -18.81 -7.29 -8.51
CA ARG A 426 -18.96 -8.37 -9.49
C ARG A 426 -17.61 -8.89 -9.94
N VAL A 427 -17.51 -10.22 -10.03
CA VAL A 427 -16.40 -10.94 -10.69
C VAL A 427 -16.95 -11.69 -11.89
N GLN A 428 -16.19 -11.72 -12.97
CA GLN A 428 -16.38 -12.62 -14.09
C GLN A 428 -15.42 -13.80 -13.93
N VAL A 429 -15.95 -15.01 -14.04
CA VAL A 429 -15.14 -16.24 -14.07
C VAL A 429 -15.19 -16.79 -15.48
N LEU A 430 -14.06 -16.84 -16.17
CA LEU A 430 -13.93 -17.49 -17.46
C LEU A 430 -13.40 -18.90 -17.26
N VAL A 431 -14.23 -19.90 -17.54
CA VAL A 431 -13.85 -21.32 -17.53
C VAL A 431 -13.51 -21.72 -18.97
N LYS A 432 -12.29 -22.18 -19.21
CA LYS A 432 -11.84 -22.73 -20.49
C LYS A 432 -11.62 -24.22 -20.33
N GLY A 433 -12.46 -25.02 -20.96
CA GLY A 433 -12.55 -26.45 -20.70
C GLY A 433 -13.13 -27.21 -21.88
N THR A 434 -13.49 -28.47 -21.64
CA THR A 434 -14.06 -29.33 -22.68
C THR A 434 -15.48 -28.86 -23.04
N PRO A 435 -15.78 -28.59 -24.32
CA PRO A 435 -17.13 -28.21 -24.76
C PRO A 435 -18.20 -29.19 -24.29
N GLY A 436 -19.31 -28.68 -23.77
CA GLY A 436 -20.43 -29.47 -23.24
C GLY A 436 -20.20 -30.08 -21.85
N GLU A 437 -18.98 -30.02 -21.32
CA GLU A 437 -18.68 -30.53 -19.99
C GLU A 437 -19.18 -29.61 -18.88
N THR A 438 -19.58 -30.21 -17.77
CA THR A 438 -20.13 -29.53 -16.60
C THR A 438 -19.05 -29.26 -15.56
N TYR A 439 -19.00 -28.02 -15.05
CA TYR A 439 -18.09 -27.56 -14.01
C TYR A 439 -18.87 -27.00 -12.82
N HIS A 440 -18.43 -27.35 -11.62
CA HIS A 440 -18.98 -26.93 -10.34
C HIS A 440 -18.09 -25.84 -9.73
N LEU A 441 -18.64 -24.63 -9.60
CA LEU A 441 -18.00 -23.50 -8.96
C LEU A 441 -18.51 -23.42 -7.51
N LYS A 442 -17.60 -23.21 -6.57
CA LYS A 442 -17.90 -22.98 -5.16
C LYS A 442 -16.99 -21.88 -4.63
N MET A 443 -17.56 -20.84 -4.06
CA MET A 443 -16.81 -19.75 -3.45
C MET A 443 -16.89 -19.83 -1.94
N LEU A 444 -15.73 -19.83 -1.30
CA LEU A 444 -15.55 -19.95 0.14
C LEU A 444 -14.95 -18.66 0.69
N ASP A 445 -15.41 -18.19 1.83
CA ASP A 445 -14.67 -17.21 2.62
C ASP A 445 -13.46 -17.86 3.31
N MET A 446 -12.61 -17.06 3.95
CA MET A 446 -11.44 -17.58 4.68
C MET A 446 -11.78 -18.38 5.95
N ALA A 447 -13.03 -18.35 6.41
CA ALA A 447 -13.53 -19.23 7.48
C ALA A 447 -14.08 -20.56 6.92
N GLY A 448 -14.01 -20.78 5.60
CA GLY A 448 -14.49 -21.98 4.92
C GLY A 448 -16.01 -22.01 4.68
N ARG A 449 -16.73 -20.92 4.92
CA ARG A 449 -18.17 -20.81 4.66
C ARG A 449 -18.42 -20.55 3.18
N ALA A 450 -19.39 -21.26 2.61
CA ALA A 450 -19.71 -21.14 1.20
C ALA A 450 -20.76 -20.05 0.95
N ASP A 451 -20.37 -18.98 0.25
CA ASP A 451 -21.25 -17.85 -0.09
C ASP A 451 -21.87 -17.98 -1.50
N PHE A 452 -21.32 -18.86 -2.34
CA PHE A 452 -21.81 -19.11 -3.68
C PHE A 452 -21.50 -20.54 -4.11
N SER A 453 -22.45 -21.17 -4.79
CA SER A 453 -22.19 -22.37 -5.56
C SER A 453 -23.04 -22.35 -6.83
N ARG A 454 -22.43 -22.75 -7.96
CA ARG A 454 -23.10 -22.80 -9.26
C ARG A 454 -22.48 -23.86 -10.13
N THR A 455 -23.32 -24.51 -10.92
CA THR A 455 -22.90 -25.43 -11.97
C THR A 455 -23.02 -24.73 -13.33
N VAL A 456 -22.03 -24.90 -14.20
CA VAL A 456 -22.00 -24.32 -15.55
C VAL A 456 -21.56 -25.36 -16.57
N GLN A 457 -22.09 -25.28 -17.79
CA GLN A 457 -21.59 -26.06 -18.92
C GLN A 457 -20.70 -25.17 -19.79
N VAL A 458 -19.57 -25.71 -20.25
CA VAL A 458 -18.69 -24.98 -21.18
C VAL A 458 -19.31 -24.94 -22.57
N ALA A 459 -19.36 -23.77 -23.19
CA ALA A 459 -19.96 -23.59 -24.52
C ALA A 459 -19.15 -24.30 -25.62
N GLU A 460 -19.72 -24.40 -26.82
CA GLU A 460 -19.11 -25.11 -27.95
C GLU A 460 -17.73 -24.55 -28.37
N ASN A 461 -17.49 -23.26 -28.11
CA ASN A 461 -16.20 -22.60 -28.36
C ASN A 461 -15.12 -22.92 -27.30
N GLY A 462 -15.41 -23.79 -26.33
CA GLY A 462 -14.47 -24.17 -25.27
C GLY A 462 -14.34 -23.16 -24.13
N GLU A 463 -15.17 -22.11 -24.12
CA GLU A 463 -15.12 -21.04 -23.12
C GLU A 463 -16.51 -20.74 -22.55
N GLN A 464 -16.59 -20.56 -21.23
CA GLN A 464 -17.82 -20.12 -20.57
C GLN A 464 -17.53 -19.02 -19.57
N LEU A 465 -18.15 -17.87 -19.80
CA LEU A 465 -18.13 -16.74 -18.89
C LEU A 465 -19.25 -16.88 -17.85
N VAL A 466 -18.91 -16.72 -16.58
CA VAL A 466 -19.81 -16.86 -15.45
C VAL A 466 -19.75 -15.57 -14.63
N PRO A 467 -20.72 -14.67 -14.79
CA PRO A 467 -20.81 -13.49 -13.93
C PRO A 467 -21.28 -13.92 -12.54
N ILE A 468 -20.58 -13.46 -11.51
CA ILE A 468 -20.94 -13.66 -10.10
C ILE A 468 -21.06 -12.30 -9.44
N THR A 469 -22.23 -12.05 -8.82
CA THR A 469 -22.50 -10.83 -8.06
C THR A 469 -22.30 -11.10 -6.57
N MET A 470 -21.46 -10.30 -5.92
CA MET A 470 -21.04 -10.46 -4.53
C MET A 470 -21.52 -9.31 -3.64
N ASN A 471 -22.66 -8.69 -3.93
CA ASN A 471 -23.16 -7.51 -3.22
C ASN A 471 -23.46 -7.78 -1.73
N LYS A 472 -23.71 -9.04 -1.36
CA LYS A 472 -23.99 -9.47 0.03
C LYS A 472 -22.77 -10.05 0.75
N ALA A 473 -21.67 -10.28 0.02
CA ALA A 473 -20.46 -10.84 0.60
C ALA A 473 -19.72 -9.74 1.38
N HIS A 474 -18.97 -10.10 2.40
CA HIS A 474 -18.13 -9.15 3.14
C HIS A 474 -16.86 -8.80 2.35
N THR A 475 -16.29 -7.62 2.59
CA THR A 475 -14.92 -7.30 2.14
C THR A 475 -13.94 -8.34 2.69
N GLY A 476 -13.02 -8.81 1.85
CA GLY A 476 -12.06 -9.84 2.22
C GLY A 476 -11.68 -10.78 1.07
N MET A 477 -10.84 -11.76 1.39
CA MET A 477 -10.39 -12.78 0.44
C MET A 477 -11.36 -13.96 0.40
N TYR A 478 -11.58 -14.47 -0.81
CA TYR A 478 -12.40 -15.64 -1.10
C TYR A 478 -11.61 -16.65 -1.92
N LEU A 479 -11.87 -17.93 -1.71
CA LEU A 479 -11.38 -19.03 -2.54
C LEU A 479 -12.52 -19.51 -3.46
N LEU A 480 -12.36 -19.31 -4.76
CA LEU A 480 -13.18 -19.93 -5.78
C LEU A 480 -12.58 -21.28 -6.16
N GLN A 481 -13.27 -22.35 -5.78
CA GLN A 481 -13.00 -23.73 -6.19
C GLN A 481 -13.81 -24.05 -7.44
N ILE A 482 -13.20 -24.67 -8.43
CA ILE A 482 -13.84 -25.14 -9.66
C ILE A 482 -13.49 -26.60 -9.85
N THR A 483 -14.51 -27.46 -9.95
CA THR A 483 -14.35 -28.91 -10.12
C THR A 483 -15.07 -29.36 -11.38
N ASP A 484 -14.43 -30.18 -12.22
CA ASP A 484 -15.05 -30.70 -13.44
C ASP A 484 -15.80 -32.03 -13.23
N GLY A 485 -16.30 -32.63 -14.31
CA GLY A 485 -17.13 -33.83 -14.26
C GLY A 485 -16.36 -35.09 -13.80
N GLN A 486 -15.03 -35.08 -13.87
CA GLN A 486 -14.16 -36.18 -13.44
C GLN A 486 -13.53 -35.92 -12.06
N GLY A 487 -13.93 -34.84 -11.38
CA GLY A 487 -13.48 -34.51 -10.03
C GLY A 487 -12.12 -33.78 -9.97
N ARG A 488 -11.59 -33.31 -11.10
CA ARG A 488 -10.36 -32.51 -11.16
C ARG A 488 -10.65 -31.08 -10.72
N GLN A 489 -9.74 -30.46 -9.97
CA GLN A 489 -10.00 -29.20 -9.28
C GLN A 489 -8.98 -28.10 -9.62
N GLN A 490 -9.47 -26.88 -9.78
CA GLN A 490 -8.71 -25.64 -9.85
C GLN A 490 -9.19 -24.69 -8.73
N VAL A 491 -8.29 -23.88 -8.17
CA VAL A 491 -8.61 -22.88 -7.15
C VAL A 491 -8.14 -21.50 -7.60
N ARG A 492 -8.95 -20.47 -7.36
CA ARG A 492 -8.62 -19.06 -7.61
C ARG A 492 -8.93 -18.22 -6.39
N ARG A 493 -8.09 -17.21 -6.14
CA ARG A 493 -8.34 -16.22 -5.08
C ARG A 493 -9.12 -15.05 -5.66
N ILE A 494 -10.10 -14.55 -4.93
CA ILE A 494 -10.86 -13.34 -5.27
C ILE A 494 -10.77 -12.40 -4.07
N LEU A 495 -10.29 -11.18 -4.29
CA LEU A 495 -10.27 -10.12 -3.29
C LEU A 495 -11.47 -9.22 -3.52
N LYS A 496 -12.34 -9.09 -2.52
CA LYS A 496 -13.45 -8.14 -2.52
C LYS A 496 -13.10 -6.94 -1.64
N GLU A 497 -13.15 -5.74 -2.21
CA GLU A 497 -12.92 -4.45 -1.56
C GLU A 497 -14.24 -3.85 -1.03
#